data_AF-A0A847PK55-F1
#
_entry.id   AF-A0A847PK55-F1
#
_cell.length_a   1.000
_cell.length_b   1.000
_cell.length_c   1.000
_cell.angle_alpha   90.00
_cell.angle_beta   90.00
_cell.angle_gamma   90.00
#
_symmetry.space_group_name_H-M   'P 1'
#
loop_
_entity.id
_entity.type
_entity.pdbx_description
1 polymer ?
#
loop_
_entity_poly.entity_id
_entity_poly.type
_entity_poly.pdbx_seq_one_letter_code
_entity_poly.pdbx_strand_id
1 'polypeptide(L)'
;MKRTRRIIALLMAFAIIFSFAACAKKPAEEKPEESKAPEKKLSLEILKEEDEAMINNYSVIAVNAKAKWVDADGKAVADVKINTAGADAFINWLLSEEGLTAVAAYGKETYGENLFTVKEDTPKSKAEIAKATEETKTIRLSTTTSVNDSGLLGEILKTFETKYGYKVEVFSAGTGKSIANAKMGNADVILVHSKSSEEDFIKAGYARKVDGQKAERLTFMYNYFVLVGPKADPAGVKDAADVKAAMAAIAEGKHKFISRGDESGTHKAEIKLWDEKLGITTEAESFKDYTDWYISANAGMGACIKMADEQGAYLLTDKATFLTASKNYEEFLANLG
;
A
#
# COMPACT_ATOMS: atom_id res chain seq x y z
N MET A 1 89.80 -33.24 25.19
CA MET A 1 89.92 -33.21 26.67
C MET A 1 88.52 -33.41 27.26
N LYS A 2 88.13 -34.67 27.55
CA LYS A 2 87.96 -35.26 28.91
C LYS A 2 87.16 -34.42 29.92
N ARG A 3 85.96 -34.92 30.27
CA ARG A 3 85.32 -35.09 31.62
C ARG A 3 83.80 -35.04 31.42
N THR A 4 83.00 -36.10 31.45
CA THR A 4 82.78 -37.22 32.41
C THR A 4 82.02 -36.82 33.70
N ARG A 5 80.72 -37.18 33.70
CA ARG A 5 79.83 -37.73 34.77
C ARG A 5 79.47 -36.91 36.02
N ARG A 6 78.16 -36.90 36.31
CA ARG A 6 77.42 -37.32 37.55
C ARG A 6 75.95 -36.87 37.38
N ILE A 7 74.92 -37.70 37.13
CA ILE A 7 74.22 -38.71 37.96
C ILE A 7 73.79 -38.20 39.34
N ILE A 8 72.46 -38.12 39.56
CA ILE A 8 71.56 -38.35 40.74
C ILE A 8 70.23 -37.66 40.35
N ALA A 9 69.06 -38.27 40.05
CA ALA A 9 68.29 -39.42 40.54
C ALA A 9 67.58 -39.22 41.90
N LEU A 10 66.31 -38.78 41.87
CA LEU A 10 65.21 -39.09 42.82
C LEU A 10 63.88 -38.58 42.17
N LEU A 11 62.95 -39.39 41.64
CA LEU A 11 61.89 -40.19 42.30
C LEU A 11 60.98 -39.34 43.20
N MET A 12 59.63 -39.34 43.14
CA MET A 12 58.63 -40.20 42.50
C MET A 12 57.23 -39.58 42.71
N ALA A 13 56.30 -39.72 41.76
CA ALA A 13 54.84 -39.89 41.94
C ALA A 13 54.19 -39.86 40.53
N PHE A 14 54.20 -40.96 39.77
CA PHE A 14 53.14 -41.98 39.71
C PHE A 14 51.72 -41.44 39.50
N ALA A 15 51.28 -41.46 38.24
CA ALA A 15 49.92 -41.83 37.86
C ALA A 15 49.92 -42.33 36.40
N ILE A 16 49.79 -43.65 36.25
CA ILE A 16 49.51 -44.32 34.98
C ILE A 16 48.01 -44.18 34.74
N ILE A 17 47.60 -43.60 33.60
CA ILE A 17 46.27 -43.86 33.04
C ILE A 17 46.44 -44.28 31.58
N PHE A 18 45.90 -45.47 31.33
CA PHE A 18 45.84 -46.22 30.09
C PHE A 18 45.28 -45.40 28.92
N SER A 19 45.95 -45.50 27.76
CA SER A 19 45.39 -45.18 26.46
C SER A 19 44.63 -46.40 25.94
N PHE A 20 43.34 -46.26 25.60
CA PHE A 20 42.69 -46.98 24.50
C PHE A 20 41.36 -46.31 24.11
N ALA A 21 41.37 -45.75 22.90
CA ALA A 21 40.31 -45.58 21.89
C ALA A 21 38.88 -45.15 22.29
N ALA A 22 38.48 -43.95 21.86
CA ALA A 22 37.14 -43.67 21.34
C ALA A 22 37.19 -42.53 20.31
N CYS A 23 36.55 -42.75 19.16
CA CYS A 23 36.46 -41.84 18.01
C CYS A 23 36.10 -40.39 18.39
N ALA A 24 36.90 -39.41 17.94
CA ALA A 24 36.53 -38.00 17.94
C ALA A 24 36.55 -37.47 16.50
N LYS A 25 35.37 -37.01 16.05
CA LYS A 25 35.14 -36.29 14.80
C LYS A 25 36.11 -35.11 14.66
N LYS A 26 36.60 -34.91 13.44
CA LYS A 26 37.32 -33.71 12.99
C LYS A 26 36.48 -32.45 13.34
N PRO A 27 37.06 -31.36 13.87
CA PRO A 27 36.32 -30.12 14.10
C PRO A 27 35.82 -29.59 12.75
N ALA A 28 34.55 -29.20 12.69
CA ALA A 28 34.00 -28.50 11.55
C ALA A 28 34.64 -27.11 11.46
N GLU A 29 35.15 -26.74 10.29
CA GLU A 29 35.45 -25.35 9.97
C GLU A 29 34.17 -24.54 10.08
N GLU A 30 34.11 -23.63 11.06
CA GLU A 30 33.11 -22.56 11.07
C GLU A 30 33.34 -21.68 9.85
N LYS A 31 32.39 -21.70 8.91
CA LYS A 31 32.31 -20.69 7.86
C LYS A 31 32.17 -19.32 8.54
N PRO A 32 32.86 -18.26 8.06
CA PRO A 32 32.64 -16.92 8.59
C PRO A 32 31.18 -16.57 8.39
N GLU A 33 30.51 -16.13 9.46
CA GLU A 33 29.22 -15.46 9.36
C GLU A 33 29.40 -14.25 8.45
N GLU A 34 28.78 -14.28 7.27
CA GLU A 34 28.62 -13.12 6.40
C GLU A 34 27.93 -12.03 7.24
N SER A 35 28.66 -10.99 7.62
CA SER A 35 28.06 -9.83 8.27
C SER A 35 27.14 -9.16 7.26
N LYS A 36 25.84 -9.45 7.33
CA LYS A 36 24.84 -8.67 6.60
C LYS A 36 25.06 -7.20 6.95
N ALA A 37 25.15 -6.35 5.93
CA ALA A 37 25.11 -4.90 6.12
C ALA A 37 23.89 -4.56 7.00
N PRO A 38 23.98 -3.55 7.89
CA PRO A 38 22.85 -3.19 8.74
C PRO A 38 21.63 -2.89 7.86
N GLU A 39 20.53 -3.60 8.12
CA GLU A 39 19.28 -3.42 7.36
C GLU A 39 18.89 -1.94 7.37
N LYS A 40 18.76 -1.33 6.18
CA LYS A 40 18.32 0.06 6.07
C LYS A 40 16.86 0.11 6.54
N LYS A 41 16.60 0.86 7.61
CA LYS A 41 15.25 1.07 8.15
C LYS A 41 14.78 2.48 7.84
N LEU A 42 13.48 2.60 7.56
CA LEU A 42 12.83 3.89 7.43
C LEU A 42 12.94 4.66 8.75
N SER A 43 13.32 5.94 8.67
CA SER A 43 13.50 6.83 9.84
C SER A 43 12.29 7.71 10.14
N LEU A 44 11.32 7.75 9.22
CA LEU A 44 10.03 8.41 9.41
C LEU A 44 9.14 7.65 10.40
N GLU A 45 8.33 8.38 11.15
CA GLU A 45 7.30 7.84 12.04
C GLU A 45 5.92 8.38 11.62
N ILE A 46 4.85 7.64 11.94
CA ILE A 46 3.49 8.20 11.95
C ILE A 46 3.42 9.21 13.08
N LEU A 47 3.13 10.46 12.75
CA LEU A 47 3.09 11.57 13.72
C LEU A 47 1.64 11.94 14.07
N LYS A 48 0.73 11.87 13.09
CA LYS A 48 -0.70 12.13 13.28
C LYS A 48 -1.51 11.12 12.47
N GLU A 49 -2.53 10.54 13.11
CA GLU A 49 -3.48 9.60 12.52
C GLU A 49 -4.88 9.76 13.15
N GLU A 50 -5.86 9.00 12.67
CA GLU A 50 -7.21 8.88 13.25
C GLU A 50 -8.03 10.19 13.36
N ASP A 51 -7.86 11.08 12.38
CA ASP A 51 -8.71 12.28 12.20
C ASP A 51 -9.83 11.99 11.19
N GLU A 52 -11.02 12.55 11.39
CA GLU A 52 -12.15 12.40 10.45
C GLU A 52 -11.80 12.90 9.04
N ALA A 53 -11.00 13.96 8.94
CA ALA A 53 -10.52 14.50 7.66
C ALA A 53 -9.51 13.57 6.96
N MET A 54 -8.99 12.57 7.68
CA MET A 54 -8.04 11.59 7.15
C MET A 54 -8.71 10.26 6.75
N ILE A 55 -10.04 10.13 6.84
CA ILE A 55 -10.74 8.91 6.39
C ILE A 55 -10.67 8.81 4.86
N ASN A 56 -10.04 7.74 4.38
CA ASN A 56 -9.94 7.43 2.95
C ASN A 56 -10.91 6.30 2.59
N ASN A 57 -12.04 6.66 1.96
CA ASN A 57 -13.12 5.73 1.65
C ASN A 57 -12.91 5.06 0.28
N TYR A 58 -13.00 3.74 0.24
CA TYR A 58 -12.87 2.95 -1.00
C TYR A 58 -14.25 2.50 -1.49
N SER A 59 -14.47 2.65 -2.79
CA SER A 59 -15.68 2.19 -3.47
C SER A 59 -15.33 1.18 -4.55
N VAL A 60 -16.19 0.17 -4.68
CA VAL A 60 -16.23 -0.69 -5.87
C VAL A 60 -17.36 -0.25 -6.79
N ILE A 61 -17.09 -0.21 -8.09
CA ILE A 61 -18.06 0.24 -9.12
C ILE A 61 -17.98 -0.70 -10.31
N ALA A 62 -19.14 -1.22 -10.73
CA ALA A 62 -19.23 -2.03 -11.93
C ALA A 62 -19.24 -1.16 -13.19
N VAL A 63 -18.46 -1.55 -14.19
CA VAL A 63 -18.41 -0.84 -15.47
C VAL A 63 -19.66 -1.16 -16.30
N ASN A 64 -20.23 -0.14 -16.92
CA ASN A 64 -21.42 -0.25 -17.74
C ASN A 64 -21.08 -0.74 -19.14
N ALA A 65 -21.48 -1.97 -19.48
CA ALA A 65 -21.32 -2.52 -20.83
C ALA A 65 -21.97 -1.68 -21.94
N LYS A 66 -22.98 -0.86 -21.61
CA LYS A 66 -23.71 0.00 -22.55
C LYS A 66 -23.17 1.43 -22.61
N ALA A 67 -22.01 1.71 -22.01
CA ALA A 67 -21.41 3.03 -22.06
C ALA A 67 -21.10 3.46 -23.50
N LYS A 68 -21.05 4.77 -23.73
CA LYS A 68 -20.61 5.34 -25.02
C LYS A 68 -19.09 5.34 -25.04
N TRP A 69 -18.51 4.30 -25.62
CA TRP A 69 -17.07 4.11 -25.67
C TRP A 69 -16.41 5.02 -26.70
N VAL A 70 -15.28 5.60 -26.32
CA VAL A 70 -14.46 6.43 -27.19
C VAL A 70 -12.99 6.06 -27.06
N ASP A 71 -12.23 6.22 -28.13
CA ASP A 71 -10.77 6.09 -28.12
C ASP A 71 -10.10 7.35 -27.56
N ALA A 72 -8.77 7.38 -27.57
CA ALA A 72 -7.98 8.52 -27.09
C ALA A 72 -8.22 9.82 -27.89
N ASP A 73 -8.69 9.73 -29.14
CA ASP A 73 -9.05 10.88 -29.98
C ASP A 73 -10.52 11.31 -29.78
N GLY A 74 -11.28 10.61 -28.94
CA GLY A 74 -12.71 10.84 -28.75
C GLY A 74 -13.61 10.21 -29.83
N LYS A 75 -13.08 9.33 -30.68
CA LYS A 75 -13.88 8.65 -31.71
C LYS A 75 -14.60 7.46 -31.11
N ALA A 76 -15.85 7.24 -31.53
CA ALA A 76 -16.66 6.14 -31.03
C ALA A 76 -16.00 4.78 -31.32
N VAL A 77 -15.94 3.93 -30.29
CA VAL A 77 -15.43 2.56 -30.40
C VAL A 77 -16.60 1.59 -30.30
N ALA A 78 -16.79 0.77 -31.33
CA ALA A 78 -17.73 -0.35 -31.28
C ALA A 78 -17.09 -1.58 -30.62
N ASP A 79 -17.92 -2.53 -30.19
CA ASP A 79 -17.48 -3.87 -29.76
C ASP A 79 -16.64 -3.95 -28.47
N VAL A 80 -16.66 -2.92 -27.62
CA VAL A 80 -16.09 -3.04 -26.27
C VAL A 80 -16.88 -4.08 -25.48
N LYS A 81 -16.21 -5.17 -25.12
CA LYS A 81 -16.78 -6.23 -24.29
C LYS A 81 -16.46 -5.96 -22.83
N ILE A 82 -17.50 -5.92 -22.01
CA ILE A 82 -17.39 -5.84 -20.55
C ILE A 82 -17.94 -7.14 -19.98
N ASN A 83 -17.15 -7.82 -19.16
CA ASN A 83 -17.55 -9.03 -18.45
C ASN A 83 -18.44 -8.67 -17.25
N THR A 84 -19.72 -8.39 -17.51
CA THR A 84 -20.66 -7.98 -16.46
C THR A 84 -20.91 -9.09 -15.44
N ALA A 85 -20.98 -10.36 -15.90
CA ALA A 85 -21.21 -11.50 -15.03
C ALA A 85 -20.05 -11.73 -14.05
N GLY A 86 -18.81 -11.66 -14.54
CA GLY A 86 -17.62 -11.73 -13.68
C GLY A 86 -17.53 -10.55 -12.72
N ALA A 87 -17.81 -9.33 -13.18
CA ALA A 87 -17.85 -8.15 -12.32
C ALA A 87 -18.91 -8.27 -11.21
N ASP A 88 -20.11 -8.78 -11.53
CA ASP A 88 -21.17 -9.01 -10.54
C ASP A 88 -20.78 -10.10 -9.54
N ALA A 89 -20.16 -11.20 -10.01
CA ALA A 89 -19.68 -12.26 -9.13
C ALA A 89 -18.63 -11.73 -8.13
N PHE A 90 -17.66 -10.96 -8.62
CA PHE A 90 -16.63 -10.36 -7.77
C PHE A 90 -17.21 -9.34 -6.77
N ILE A 91 -18.07 -8.42 -7.22
CA ILE A 91 -18.68 -7.41 -6.35
C ILE A 91 -19.57 -8.07 -5.30
N ASN A 92 -20.41 -9.03 -5.69
CA ASN A 92 -21.27 -9.73 -4.75
C ASN A 92 -20.45 -10.52 -3.72
N TRP A 93 -19.34 -11.15 -4.13
CA TRP A 93 -18.46 -11.85 -3.19
C TRP A 93 -17.76 -10.87 -2.26
N LEU A 94 -17.22 -9.77 -2.79
CA LEU A 94 -16.53 -8.75 -2.00
C LEU A 94 -17.44 -8.15 -0.92
N LEU A 95 -18.72 -7.98 -1.23
CA LEU A 95 -19.75 -7.46 -0.32
C LEU A 95 -20.49 -8.56 0.46
N SER A 96 -20.07 -9.82 0.35
CA SER A 96 -20.59 -10.93 1.16
C SER A 96 -19.97 -10.92 2.56
N GLU A 97 -20.52 -11.72 3.47
CA GLU A 97 -19.93 -11.92 4.81
C GLU A 97 -18.48 -12.41 4.73
N GLU A 98 -18.17 -13.33 3.81
CA GLU A 98 -16.81 -13.86 3.61
C GLU A 98 -15.84 -12.77 3.11
N GLY A 99 -16.22 -12.02 2.07
CA GLY A 99 -15.39 -10.96 1.50
C GLY A 99 -15.13 -9.82 2.50
N LEU A 100 -16.17 -9.37 3.21
CA LEU A 100 -16.05 -8.30 4.20
C LEU A 100 -15.22 -8.76 5.42
N THR A 101 -15.33 -10.03 5.83
CA THR A 101 -14.50 -10.58 6.91
C THR A 101 -13.03 -10.63 6.51
N ALA A 102 -12.72 -11.06 5.27
CA ALA A 102 -11.36 -11.08 4.77
C ALA A 102 -10.74 -9.67 4.75
N VAL A 103 -11.51 -8.66 4.30
CA VAL A 103 -11.07 -7.25 4.32
C VAL A 103 -10.83 -6.77 5.76
N ALA A 104 -11.75 -7.03 6.67
CA ALA A 104 -11.67 -6.56 8.05
C ALA A 104 -10.53 -7.22 8.87
N ALA A 105 -10.16 -8.45 8.51
CA ALA A 105 -9.06 -9.18 9.15
C ALA A 105 -7.68 -8.80 8.60
N TYR A 106 -7.63 -8.12 7.45
CA TYR A 106 -6.39 -7.86 6.74
C TYR A 106 -5.39 -7.06 7.58
N GLY A 107 -4.16 -7.56 7.63
CA GLY A 107 -3.03 -6.90 8.26
C GLY A 107 -2.80 -7.27 9.73
N LYS A 108 -3.78 -7.86 10.43
CA LYS A 108 -3.64 -8.16 11.88
C LYS A 108 -2.43 -9.03 12.20
N GLU A 109 -2.24 -10.10 11.43
CA GLU A 109 -1.14 -11.05 11.61
C GLU A 109 0.22 -10.42 11.26
N THR A 110 0.24 -9.61 10.20
CA THR A 110 1.47 -9.07 9.62
C THR A 110 1.95 -7.80 10.33
N TYR A 111 1.04 -6.93 10.74
CA TYR A 111 1.32 -5.58 11.25
C TYR A 111 0.84 -5.36 12.69
N GLY A 112 0.17 -6.34 13.31
CA GLY A 112 -0.36 -6.24 14.68
C GLY A 112 -1.69 -5.50 14.80
N GLU A 113 -2.16 -4.89 13.71
CA GLU A 113 -3.42 -4.15 13.62
C GLU A 113 -4.12 -4.37 12.27
N ASN A 114 -5.43 -4.12 12.23
CA ASN A 114 -6.20 -4.20 10.99
C ASN A 114 -5.91 -2.94 10.16
N LEU A 115 -5.58 -3.11 8.88
CA LEU A 115 -5.22 -1.98 8.01
C LEU A 115 -6.42 -1.36 7.28
N PHE A 116 -7.55 -2.06 7.26
CA PHE A 116 -8.80 -1.61 6.67
C PHE A 116 -9.95 -1.87 7.62
N THR A 117 -10.92 -0.97 7.59
CA THR A 117 -12.15 -1.07 8.38
C THR A 117 -13.34 -1.11 7.45
N VAL A 118 -14.22 -2.10 7.64
CA VAL A 118 -15.50 -2.20 6.94
C VAL A 118 -16.45 -1.17 7.53
N LYS A 119 -17.14 -0.39 6.68
CA LYS A 119 -18.08 0.63 7.15
C LYS A 119 -19.33 0.01 7.76
N GLU A 120 -19.93 0.66 8.75
CA GLU A 120 -21.19 0.18 9.33
C GLU A 120 -22.35 0.17 8.32
N ASP A 121 -22.38 1.17 7.42
CA ASP A 121 -23.38 1.34 6.36
C ASP A 121 -23.01 0.61 5.06
N THR A 122 -22.02 -0.28 5.10
CA THR A 122 -21.55 -1.06 3.94
C THR A 122 -22.72 -1.76 3.22
N PRO A 123 -22.84 -1.60 1.89
CA PRO A 123 -23.74 -2.42 1.09
C PRO A 123 -23.38 -3.90 1.25
N LYS A 124 -24.37 -4.74 1.57
CA LYS A 124 -24.17 -6.19 1.75
C LYS A 124 -24.80 -6.94 0.61
N SER A 125 -24.15 -8.01 0.15
CA SER A 125 -24.73 -8.95 -0.80
C SER A 125 -25.03 -10.30 -0.14
N LYS A 126 -26.19 -10.85 -0.47
CA LYS A 126 -26.58 -12.24 -0.18
C LYS A 126 -26.79 -13.05 -1.47
N ALA A 127 -26.39 -12.48 -2.61
CA ALA A 127 -26.52 -13.15 -3.88
C ALA A 127 -25.64 -14.41 -3.91
N GLU A 128 -26.13 -15.45 -4.57
CA GLU A 128 -25.30 -16.61 -4.88
C GLU A 128 -24.20 -16.20 -5.86
N ILE A 129 -22.96 -16.58 -5.55
CA ILE A 129 -21.81 -16.29 -6.41
C ILE A 129 -21.67 -17.42 -7.42
N ALA A 130 -22.02 -17.13 -8.67
CA ALA A 130 -21.86 -18.06 -9.77
C ALA A 130 -20.39 -18.48 -9.94
N LYS A 131 -20.17 -19.72 -10.37
CA LYS A 131 -18.83 -20.19 -10.79
C LYS A 131 -18.47 -19.59 -12.13
N ALA A 132 -17.17 -19.39 -12.35
CA ALA A 132 -16.64 -18.95 -13.63
C ALA A 132 -16.98 -19.95 -14.76
N THR A 133 -17.29 -19.39 -15.93
CA THR A 133 -17.34 -20.10 -17.22
C THR A 133 -16.14 -19.71 -18.06
N GLU A 134 -15.89 -20.41 -19.17
CA GLU A 134 -14.79 -20.07 -20.07
C GLU A 134 -14.88 -18.63 -20.61
N GLU A 135 -16.10 -18.10 -20.81
CA GLU A 135 -16.33 -16.74 -21.30
C GLU A 135 -16.20 -15.68 -20.20
N THR A 136 -16.40 -16.05 -18.94
CA THR A 136 -16.51 -15.10 -17.80
C THR A 136 -15.36 -15.21 -16.81
N LYS A 137 -14.45 -16.18 -16.98
CA LYS A 137 -13.37 -16.47 -16.02
C LYS A 137 -12.42 -15.31 -15.80
N THR A 138 -12.13 -14.49 -16.81
CA THR A 138 -11.20 -13.36 -16.67
C THR A 138 -11.94 -12.08 -16.32
N ILE A 139 -11.61 -11.46 -15.19
CA ILE A 139 -12.14 -10.19 -14.74
C ILE A 139 -11.02 -9.16 -14.75
N ARG A 140 -11.23 -8.01 -15.41
CA ARG A 140 -10.27 -6.91 -15.42
C ARG A 140 -10.63 -5.91 -14.32
N LEU A 141 -9.78 -5.82 -13.30
CA LEU A 141 -9.90 -4.88 -12.20
C LEU A 141 -8.96 -3.70 -12.42
N SER A 142 -9.50 -2.48 -12.50
CA SER A 142 -8.70 -1.25 -12.50
C SER A 142 -8.75 -0.58 -11.12
N THR A 143 -7.59 -0.40 -10.49
CA THR A 143 -7.50 0.05 -9.10
C THR A 143 -6.36 1.03 -8.89
N THR A 144 -6.20 1.54 -7.66
CA THR A 144 -5.12 2.45 -7.31
C THR A 144 -3.87 1.72 -6.82
N THR A 145 -2.70 2.33 -7.04
CA THR A 145 -1.43 1.82 -6.49
C THR A 145 -1.50 1.63 -4.98
N SER A 146 -2.14 2.54 -4.24
CA SER A 146 -2.35 2.39 -2.79
C SER A 146 -3.09 1.10 -2.39
N VAL A 147 -4.13 0.68 -3.13
CA VAL A 147 -4.82 -0.59 -2.83
C VAL A 147 -3.89 -1.76 -3.16
N ASN A 148 -3.26 -1.75 -4.33
CA ASN A 148 -2.39 -2.84 -4.75
C ASN A 148 -1.18 -3.02 -3.81
N ASP A 149 -0.48 -1.93 -3.54
CA ASP A 149 0.76 -1.89 -2.77
C ASP A 149 0.51 -2.13 -1.27
N SER A 150 -0.73 -1.95 -0.81
CA SER A 150 -1.12 -2.38 0.54
C SER A 150 -1.00 -3.89 0.74
N GLY A 151 -1.07 -4.68 -0.34
CA GLY A 151 -1.10 -6.14 -0.32
C GLY A 151 -2.50 -6.76 -0.16
N LEU A 152 -3.54 -5.95 0.13
CA LEU A 152 -4.91 -6.42 0.34
C LEU A 152 -5.43 -7.30 -0.80
N LEU A 153 -5.23 -6.86 -2.05
CA LEU A 153 -5.72 -7.58 -3.23
C LEU A 153 -5.12 -8.98 -3.34
N GLY A 154 -3.83 -9.16 -3.02
CA GLY A 154 -3.18 -10.46 -3.10
C GLY A 154 -3.85 -11.51 -2.21
N GLU A 155 -4.37 -11.11 -1.06
CA GLU A 155 -5.03 -12.00 -0.11
C GLU A 155 -6.49 -12.29 -0.49
N ILE A 156 -7.27 -11.23 -0.76
CA ILE A 156 -8.70 -11.39 -1.03
C ILE A 156 -8.95 -12.05 -2.40
N LEU A 157 -8.16 -11.70 -3.43
CA LEU A 157 -8.34 -12.25 -4.77
C LEU A 157 -8.03 -13.74 -4.79
N LYS A 158 -6.98 -14.19 -4.11
CA LYS A 158 -6.63 -15.61 -4.03
C LYS A 158 -7.79 -16.46 -3.50
N THR A 159 -8.48 -15.97 -2.48
CA THR A 159 -9.65 -16.66 -1.89
C THR A 159 -10.79 -16.75 -2.90
N PHE A 160 -11.14 -15.64 -3.54
CA PHE A 160 -12.20 -15.58 -4.56
C PHE A 160 -11.89 -16.46 -5.78
N GLU A 161 -10.70 -16.33 -6.36
CA GLU A 161 -10.26 -17.06 -7.54
C GLU A 161 -10.27 -18.57 -7.30
N THR A 162 -9.66 -19.02 -6.19
CA THR A 162 -9.61 -20.45 -5.84
C THR A 162 -11.01 -21.03 -5.64
N LYS A 163 -11.87 -20.28 -4.96
CA LYS A 163 -13.20 -20.76 -4.61
C LYS A 163 -14.15 -20.75 -5.80
N TYR A 164 -14.08 -19.78 -6.71
CA TYR A 164 -15.09 -19.60 -7.76
C TYR A 164 -14.58 -19.86 -9.18
N GLY A 165 -13.28 -20.08 -9.37
CA GLY A 165 -12.67 -20.40 -10.67
C GLY A 165 -12.40 -19.19 -11.55
N TYR A 166 -12.50 -17.98 -11.00
CA TYR A 166 -12.14 -16.75 -11.72
C TYR A 166 -10.63 -16.50 -11.70
N LYS A 167 -10.19 -15.61 -12.59
CA LYS A 167 -8.88 -14.97 -12.59
C LYS A 167 -9.09 -13.47 -12.71
N VAL A 168 -8.53 -12.70 -11.80
CA VAL A 168 -8.63 -11.25 -11.75
C VAL A 168 -7.32 -10.63 -12.22
N GLU A 169 -7.37 -9.96 -13.37
CA GLU A 169 -6.25 -9.22 -13.93
C GLU A 169 -6.27 -7.79 -13.39
N VAL A 170 -5.27 -7.46 -12.57
CA VAL A 170 -5.19 -6.17 -11.88
C VAL A 170 -4.36 -5.19 -12.70
N PHE A 171 -4.99 -4.08 -13.10
CA PHE A 171 -4.31 -2.87 -13.54
C PHE A 171 -4.30 -1.87 -12.39
N SER A 172 -3.11 -1.40 -12.02
CA SER A 172 -2.92 -0.48 -10.90
C SER A 172 -2.19 0.78 -11.34
N ALA A 173 -2.75 1.95 -11.03
CA ALA A 173 -2.19 3.26 -11.35
C ALA A 173 -2.72 4.34 -10.39
N GLY A 174 -2.38 5.62 -10.59
CA GLY A 174 -3.07 6.70 -9.86
C GLY A 174 -4.56 6.76 -10.23
N THR A 175 -5.43 7.23 -9.33
CA THR A 175 -6.91 7.22 -9.49
C THR A 175 -7.38 7.74 -10.85
N GLY A 176 -6.80 8.84 -11.34
CA GLY A 176 -7.14 9.40 -12.66
C GLY A 176 -6.83 8.43 -13.81
N LYS A 177 -5.65 7.81 -13.80
CA LYS A 177 -5.24 6.81 -14.79
C LYS A 177 -6.08 5.53 -14.70
N SER A 178 -6.43 5.08 -13.50
CA SER A 178 -7.27 3.89 -13.31
C SER A 178 -8.70 4.10 -13.82
N ILE A 179 -9.27 5.29 -13.58
CA ILE A 179 -10.58 5.67 -14.12
C ILE A 179 -10.50 5.86 -15.64
N ALA A 180 -9.44 6.49 -16.16
CA ALA A 180 -9.24 6.64 -17.60
C ALA A 180 -9.14 5.28 -18.30
N ASN A 181 -8.40 4.33 -17.73
CA ASN A 181 -8.31 2.96 -18.23
C ASN A 181 -9.70 2.29 -18.32
N ALA A 182 -10.56 2.49 -17.31
CA ALA A 182 -11.93 1.98 -17.34
C ALA A 182 -12.79 2.68 -18.40
N LYS A 183 -12.65 4.00 -18.60
CA LYS A 183 -13.35 4.76 -19.65
C LYS A 183 -12.97 4.30 -21.07
N MET A 184 -11.78 3.74 -21.25
CA MET A 184 -11.33 3.13 -22.51
C MET A 184 -11.87 1.69 -22.71
N GLY A 185 -12.66 1.15 -21.78
CA GLY A 185 -13.22 -0.19 -21.89
C GLY A 185 -12.26 -1.31 -21.46
N ASN A 186 -11.15 -0.98 -20.79
CA ASN A 186 -10.13 -1.93 -20.37
C ASN A 186 -10.36 -2.50 -18.96
N ALA A 187 -11.51 -2.24 -18.35
CA ALA A 187 -11.85 -2.72 -17.02
C ALA A 187 -13.31 -3.17 -16.96
N ASP A 188 -13.59 -4.23 -16.20
CA ASP A 188 -14.94 -4.72 -15.92
C ASP A 188 -15.47 -4.16 -14.58
N VAL A 189 -14.55 -3.88 -13.67
CA VAL A 189 -14.80 -3.34 -12.34
C VAL A 189 -13.68 -2.36 -11.98
N ILE A 190 -14.03 -1.31 -11.25
CA ILE A 190 -13.04 -0.41 -10.64
C ILE A 190 -13.14 -0.43 -9.11
N LEU A 191 -12.00 -0.34 -8.45
CA LEU A 191 -11.88 -0.18 -7.00
C LEU A 191 -10.97 1.03 -6.73
N VAL A 192 -11.57 2.15 -6.34
CA VAL A 192 -10.87 3.44 -6.21
C VAL A 192 -11.37 4.19 -4.96
N HIS A 193 -10.77 5.34 -4.67
CA HIS A 193 -11.02 6.10 -3.44
C HIS A 193 -11.02 7.64 -3.66
N SER A 194 -11.67 8.10 -4.72
CA SER A 194 -11.90 9.51 -5.01
C SER A 194 -13.37 9.76 -5.32
N LYS A 195 -14.14 10.17 -4.32
CA LYS A 195 -15.59 10.38 -4.43
C LYS A 195 -15.99 11.26 -5.62
N SER A 196 -15.33 12.41 -5.82
CA SER A 196 -15.67 13.30 -6.94
C SER A 196 -15.42 12.62 -8.29
N SER A 197 -14.28 11.95 -8.46
CA SER A 197 -13.94 11.28 -9.72
C SER A 197 -14.84 10.07 -9.98
N GLU A 198 -15.25 9.35 -8.93
CA GLU A 198 -16.23 8.27 -8.98
C GLU A 198 -17.61 8.79 -9.41
N GLU A 199 -18.07 9.89 -8.82
CA GLU A 199 -19.34 10.52 -9.19
C GLU A 199 -19.33 11.04 -10.64
N ASP A 200 -18.22 11.60 -11.11
CA ASP A 200 -18.08 12.04 -12.50
C ASP A 200 -18.07 10.86 -13.47
N PHE A 201 -17.44 9.74 -13.10
CA PHE A 201 -17.47 8.50 -13.87
C PHE A 201 -18.90 7.94 -13.99
N ILE A 202 -19.68 7.99 -12.91
CA ILE A 202 -21.09 7.57 -12.88
C ILE A 202 -21.96 8.51 -13.72
N LYS A 203 -21.86 9.83 -13.51
CA LYS A 203 -22.61 10.85 -14.26
C LYS A 203 -22.35 10.75 -15.77
N ALA A 204 -21.13 10.41 -16.17
CA ALA A 204 -20.76 10.20 -17.56
C ALA A 204 -21.28 8.88 -18.17
N GLY A 205 -21.97 8.03 -17.38
CA GLY A 205 -22.64 6.81 -17.86
C GLY A 205 -21.74 5.58 -17.97
N TYR A 206 -20.53 5.63 -17.42
CA TYR A 206 -19.59 4.50 -17.44
C TYR A 206 -19.81 3.50 -16.30
N ALA A 207 -20.63 3.84 -15.32
CA ALA A 207 -20.98 2.95 -14.22
C ALA A 207 -22.38 2.37 -14.39
N ARG A 208 -22.59 1.17 -13.87
CA ARG A 208 -23.92 0.56 -13.76
C ARG A 208 -24.18 0.12 -12.34
N LYS A 209 -25.46 -0.03 -12.02
CA LYS A 209 -25.88 -0.65 -10.77
C LYS A 209 -25.72 -2.17 -10.89
N VAL A 210 -25.23 -2.79 -9.82
CA VAL A 210 -25.23 -4.25 -9.67
C VAL A 210 -26.60 -4.68 -9.15
N ASP A 211 -27.15 -5.77 -9.66
CA ASP A 211 -28.47 -6.25 -9.23
C ASP A 211 -28.49 -6.52 -7.72
N GLY A 212 -29.59 -6.10 -7.07
CA GLY A 212 -29.74 -6.15 -5.62
C GLY A 212 -29.06 -5.00 -4.85
N GLN A 213 -28.21 -4.20 -5.49
CA GLN A 213 -27.58 -3.04 -4.86
C GLN A 213 -28.41 -1.75 -5.05
N LYS A 214 -28.25 -0.80 -4.12
CA LYS A 214 -29.02 0.46 -4.09
C LYS A 214 -28.43 1.58 -4.94
N ALA A 215 -27.14 1.51 -5.26
CA ALA A 215 -26.40 2.54 -5.99
C ALA A 215 -25.32 1.93 -6.90
N GLU A 216 -24.83 2.69 -7.86
CA GLU A 216 -23.64 2.35 -8.67
C GLU A 216 -22.35 2.43 -7.86
N ARG A 217 -22.27 3.39 -6.94
CA ARG A 217 -21.14 3.61 -6.04
C ARG A 217 -21.31 2.80 -4.76
N LEU A 218 -20.52 1.74 -4.58
CA LEU A 218 -20.60 0.86 -3.43
C LEU A 218 -19.38 1.06 -2.53
N THR A 219 -19.49 2.00 -1.58
CA THR A 219 -18.44 2.24 -0.57
C THR A 219 -18.58 1.23 0.57
N PHE A 220 -17.53 0.45 0.84
CA PHE A 220 -17.62 -0.68 1.78
C PHE A 220 -16.48 -0.73 2.80
N MET A 221 -15.36 -0.07 2.51
CA MET A 221 -14.23 -0.01 3.43
C MET A 221 -13.59 1.36 3.44
N TYR A 222 -12.82 1.62 4.48
CA TYR A 222 -11.93 2.76 4.56
C TYR A 222 -10.62 2.35 5.23
N ASN A 223 -9.59 3.16 5.00
CA ASN A 223 -8.44 3.24 5.89
C ASN A 223 -8.22 4.71 6.27
N TYR A 224 -7.11 5.00 6.93
CA TYR A 224 -6.72 6.36 7.26
C TYR A 224 -5.52 6.79 6.41
N PHE A 225 -5.56 8.03 5.96
CA PHE A 225 -4.33 8.77 5.72
C PHE A 225 -3.62 9.03 7.04
N VAL A 226 -2.30 9.10 6.98
CA VAL A 226 -1.44 9.41 8.11
C VAL A 226 -0.46 10.49 7.67
N LEU A 227 -0.20 11.42 8.57
CA LEU A 227 0.86 12.40 8.40
C LEU A 227 2.12 11.82 9.03
N VAL A 228 3.11 11.54 8.19
CA VAL A 228 4.40 10.99 8.59
C VAL A 228 5.46 12.08 8.53
N GLY A 229 6.53 11.91 9.30
CA GLY A 229 7.63 12.86 9.31
C GLY A 229 8.80 12.36 10.14
N PRO A 230 9.86 13.20 10.28
CA PRO A 230 11.03 12.83 11.06
C PRO A 230 10.68 12.63 12.53
N LYS A 231 11.33 11.66 13.17
CA LYS A 231 11.15 11.37 14.62
C LYS A 231 11.32 12.58 15.55
N ALA A 232 12.20 13.51 15.16
CA ALA A 232 12.45 14.73 15.91
C ALA A 232 11.26 15.71 15.90
N ASP A 233 10.33 15.54 14.96
CA ASP A 233 9.09 16.31 14.81
C ASP A 233 9.26 17.83 15.07
N PRO A 234 10.13 18.52 14.32
CA PRO A 234 10.40 19.94 14.54
C PRO A 234 9.17 20.86 14.35
N ALA A 235 8.09 20.37 13.73
CA ALA A 235 6.85 21.10 13.54
C ALA A 235 5.82 20.84 14.66
N GLY A 236 6.08 19.91 15.57
CA GLY A 236 5.17 19.56 16.65
C GLY A 236 3.87 18.91 16.17
N VAL A 237 3.92 18.12 15.10
CA VAL A 237 2.75 17.45 14.50
C VAL A 237 2.08 16.49 15.47
N LYS A 238 2.85 15.76 16.31
CA LYS A 238 2.31 14.81 17.29
C LYS A 238 1.36 15.47 18.28
N ASP A 239 1.68 16.69 18.69
CA ASP A 239 0.96 17.44 19.73
C ASP A 239 -0.11 18.38 19.15
N ALA A 240 -0.20 18.51 17.82
CA ALA A 240 -1.22 19.33 17.18
C ALA A 240 -2.63 18.81 17.51
N ALA A 241 -3.62 19.71 17.64
CA ALA A 241 -4.98 19.33 18.00
C ALA A 241 -5.63 18.38 16.97
N ASP A 242 -5.53 18.73 15.70
CA ASP A 242 -6.08 17.99 14.56
C ASP A 242 -5.10 18.01 13.38
N VAL A 243 -5.42 17.31 12.29
CA VAL A 243 -4.53 17.26 11.12
C VAL A 243 -4.34 18.63 10.46
N LYS A 244 -5.35 19.51 10.48
CA LYS A 244 -5.24 20.84 9.86
C LYS A 244 -4.32 21.74 10.66
N ALA A 245 -4.36 21.66 11.99
CA ALA A 245 -3.41 22.33 12.88
C ALA A 245 -1.97 21.83 12.63
N ALA A 246 -1.78 20.52 12.41
CA ALA A 246 -0.48 19.97 12.06
C ALA A 246 0.03 20.50 10.71
N MET A 247 -0.83 20.53 9.68
CA MET A 247 -0.48 21.10 8.37
C MET A 247 -0.15 22.59 8.49
N ALA A 248 -0.93 23.36 9.25
CA ALA A 248 -0.63 24.76 9.53
C ALA A 248 0.75 24.94 10.19
N ALA A 249 1.09 24.13 11.20
CA ALA A 249 2.39 24.19 11.86
C ALA A 249 3.56 23.88 10.90
N ILE A 250 3.39 22.90 10.01
CA ILE A 250 4.38 22.59 8.95
C ILE A 250 4.60 23.80 8.05
N ALA A 251 3.52 24.44 7.57
CA ALA A 251 3.59 25.57 6.67
C ALA A 251 4.18 26.83 7.33
N GLU A 252 3.75 27.14 8.56
CA GLU A 252 4.23 28.30 9.35
C GLU A 252 5.73 28.18 9.68
N GLY A 253 6.17 26.99 10.07
CA GLY A 253 7.58 26.68 10.33
C GLY A 253 8.41 26.45 9.08
N LYS A 254 7.79 26.45 7.88
CA LYS A 254 8.41 26.13 6.60
C LYS A 254 9.20 24.82 6.64
N HIS A 255 8.63 23.82 7.30
CA HIS A 255 9.24 22.51 7.36
C HIS A 255 9.01 21.76 6.04
N LYS A 256 10.03 21.04 5.57
CA LYS A 256 9.96 20.34 4.29
C LYS A 256 8.77 19.39 4.26
N PHE A 257 7.96 19.48 3.21
CA PHE A 257 6.83 18.63 2.92
C PHE A 257 6.98 18.08 1.51
N ILE A 258 6.93 16.76 1.35
CA ILE A 258 6.89 16.11 0.05
C ILE A 258 5.43 15.92 -0.35
N SER A 259 4.99 16.65 -1.37
CA SER A 259 3.74 16.36 -2.07
C SER A 259 3.99 15.33 -3.17
N ARG A 260 3.01 14.44 -3.35
CA ARG A 260 2.98 13.49 -4.47
C ARG A 260 3.02 14.20 -5.82
N GLY A 261 2.31 15.33 -5.96
CA GLY A 261 2.31 16.13 -7.18
C GLY A 261 1.77 15.45 -8.44
N ASP A 262 1.06 14.32 -8.30
CA ASP A 262 0.75 13.38 -9.41
C ASP A 262 -0.76 13.25 -9.70
N GLU A 263 -1.54 14.22 -9.21
CA GLU A 263 -3.02 14.25 -9.25
C GLU A 263 -3.75 13.00 -8.69
N SER A 264 -3.06 12.16 -7.93
CA SER A 264 -3.65 11.00 -7.27
C SER A 264 -4.69 11.37 -6.20
N GLY A 265 -5.45 10.37 -5.74
CA GLY A 265 -6.35 10.55 -4.59
C GLY A 265 -5.63 11.11 -3.36
N THR A 266 -4.40 10.67 -3.07
CA THR A 266 -3.60 11.18 -1.93
C THR A 266 -3.18 12.63 -2.14
N HIS A 267 -2.72 13.01 -3.34
CA HIS A 267 -2.40 14.41 -3.67
C HIS A 267 -3.63 15.31 -3.48
N LYS A 268 -4.79 14.88 -3.98
CA LYS A 268 -6.05 15.62 -3.82
C LYS A 268 -6.57 15.64 -2.38
N ALA A 269 -6.24 14.64 -1.56
CA ALA A 269 -6.57 14.63 -0.14
C ALA A 269 -5.68 15.63 0.61
N GLU A 270 -4.38 15.59 0.37
CA GLU A 270 -3.37 16.51 0.91
C GLU A 270 -3.70 17.98 0.60
N ILE A 271 -4.02 18.31 -0.65
CA ILE A 271 -4.44 19.67 -1.03
C ILE A 271 -5.61 20.19 -0.18
N LYS A 272 -6.58 19.33 0.17
CA LYS A 272 -7.75 19.71 0.98
C LYS A 272 -7.42 19.95 2.46
N LEU A 273 -6.25 19.53 2.92
CA LEU A 273 -5.81 19.71 4.30
C LEU A 273 -5.05 21.03 4.50
N TRP A 274 -4.48 21.61 3.43
CA TRP A 274 -3.87 22.94 3.51
C TRP A 274 -4.90 24.02 3.80
N ASP A 275 -4.46 25.08 4.50
CA ASP A 275 -5.26 26.28 4.69
C ASP A 275 -5.55 26.91 3.32
N GLU A 276 -6.82 27.21 3.05
CA GLU A 276 -7.28 27.82 1.80
C GLU A 276 -6.54 29.13 1.47
N LYS A 277 -6.04 29.86 2.48
CA LYS A 277 -5.25 31.08 2.30
C LYS A 277 -3.90 30.85 1.63
N LEU A 278 -3.36 29.63 1.70
CA LEU A 278 -2.15 29.27 0.95
C LEU A 278 -2.46 29.14 -0.54
N GLY A 279 -3.71 28.91 -0.93
CA GLY A 279 -4.09 28.79 -2.34
C GLY A 279 -3.41 27.63 -3.07
N ILE A 280 -2.83 26.66 -2.37
CA ILE A 280 -2.19 25.48 -2.96
C ILE A 280 -3.26 24.64 -3.65
N THR A 281 -3.02 24.32 -4.93
CA THR A 281 -3.87 23.48 -5.77
C THR A 281 -3.04 22.42 -6.51
N THR A 282 -3.65 21.67 -7.42
CA THR A 282 -2.92 20.76 -8.32
C THR A 282 -2.04 21.49 -9.33
N GLU A 283 -2.29 22.77 -9.58
CA GLU A 283 -1.58 23.56 -10.58
C GLU A 283 -0.22 24.02 -10.05
N ALA A 284 0.85 23.78 -10.83
CA ALA A 284 2.22 24.12 -10.41
C ALA A 284 2.40 25.60 -10.03
N GLU A 285 1.70 26.49 -10.73
CA GLU A 285 1.75 27.93 -10.49
C GLU A 285 1.22 28.32 -9.10
N SER A 286 0.33 27.51 -8.52
CA SER A 286 -0.31 27.81 -7.23
C SER A 286 0.61 27.69 -6.02
N PHE A 287 1.75 27.00 -6.17
CA PHE A 287 2.70 26.77 -5.07
C PHE A 287 4.12 27.23 -5.39
N LYS A 288 4.31 28.05 -6.44
CA LYS A 288 5.64 28.57 -6.83
C LYS A 288 6.37 29.32 -5.70
N ASP A 289 5.60 29.99 -4.84
CA ASP A 289 6.12 30.81 -3.73
C ASP A 289 6.41 29.99 -2.46
N TYR A 290 6.13 28.68 -2.47
CA TYR A 290 6.34 27.75 -1.35
C TYR A 290 7.44 26.72 -1.62
N THR A 291 8.15 26.83 -2.73
CA THR A 291 9.12 25.82 -3.20
C THR A 291 10.34 25.63 -2.28
N ASP A 292 10.52 26.49 -1.27
CA ASP A 292 11.53 26.34 -0.21
C ASP A 292 11.20 25.22 0.78
N TRP A 293 9.91 24.90 0.97
CA TRP A 293 9.46 23.88 1.92
C TRP A 293 8.44 22.90 1.33
N TYR A 294 7.66 23.28 0.32
CA TYR A 294 6.72 22.40 -0.37
C TYR A 294 7.32 21.85 -1.67
N ILE A 295 7.58 20.54 -1.71
CA ILE A 295 8.25 19.86 -2.82
C ILE A 295 7.24 18.95 -3.52
N SER A 296 6.78 19.36 -4.70
CA SER A 296 5.94 18.53 -5.57
C SER A 296 6.80 17.54 -6.36
N ALA A 297 6.70 16.25 -6.04
CA ALA A 297 7.58 15.22 -6.60
C ALA A 297 7.14 14.69 -7.98
N ASN A 298 5.86 14.86 -8.33
CA ASN A 298 5.22 14.24 -9.50
C ASN A 298 5.55 12.73 -9.62
N ALA A 299 5.42 12.01 -8.50
CA ALA A 299 5.87 10.64 -8.37
C ALA A 299 4.91 9.76 -7.58
N GLY A 300 5.04 8.44 -7.75
CA GLY A 300 4.30 7.45 -6.96
C GLY A 300 4.65 7.50 -5.47
N MET A 301 3.81 6.89 -4.63
CA MET A 301 3.94 6.99 -3.18
C MET A 301 5.28 6.46 -2.67
N GLY A 302 5.82 5.37 -3.22
CA GLY A 302 7.08 4.85 -2.72
C GLY A 302 8.29 5.74 -2.98
N ALA A 303 8.36 6.38 -4.14
CA ALA A 303 9.36 7.40 -4.41
C ALA A 303 9.22 8.59 -3.45
N CYS A 304 7.99 9.00 -3.13
CA CYS A 304 7.73 10.09 -2.18
C CYS A 304 8.13 9.73 -0.74
N ILE A 305 7.85 8.49 -0.28
CA ILE A 305 8.29 8.00 1.04
C ILE A 305 9.82 8.01 1.12
N LYS A 306 10.50 7.52 0.08
CA LYS A 306 11.97 7.56 -0.01
C LYS A 306 12.50 8.99 0.05
N MET A 307 11.93 9.90 -0.74
CA MET A 307 12.34 11.31 -0.73
C MET A 307 12.10 11.97 0.64
N ALA A 308 10.99 11.67 1.28
CA ALA A 308 10.67 12.21 2.60
C ALA A 308 11.65 11.72 3.67
N ASP A 309 12.02 10.43 3.63
CA ASP A 309 12.99 9.83 4.53
C ASP A 309 14.39 10.45 4.35
N GLU A 310 14.86 10.56 3.10
CA GLU A 310 16.18 11.12 2.79
C GLU A 310 16.30 12.61 3.13
N GLN A 311 15.18 13.34 3.11
CA GLN A 311 15.16 14.78 3.37
C GLN A 311 14.70 15.16 4.77
N GLY A 312 14.31 14.20 5.60
CA GLY A 312 13.69 14.46 6.91
C GLY A 312 12.42 15.32 6.77
N ALA A 313 11.60 15.03 5.77
CA ALA A 313 10.42 15.81 5.40
C ALA A 313 9.13 15.12 5.85
N TYR A 314 8.07 15.92 5.95
CA TYR A 314 6.71 15.46 6.19
C TYR A 314 6.05 14.99 4.89
N LEU A 315 5.09 14.08 5.00
CA LEU A 315 4.36 13.51 3.87
C LEU A 315 3.00 13.00 4.34
N LEU A 316 1.95 13.23 3.55
CA LEU A 316 0.69 12.54 3.73
C LEU A 316 0.69 11.22 2.94
N THR A 317 0.37 10.11 3.59
CA THR A 317 0.34 8.78 2.96
C THR A 317 -0.77 7.89 3.50
N ASP A 318 -1.17 6.86 2.78
CA ASP A 318 -2.10 5.84 3.30
C ASP A 318 -1.40 4.99 4.37
N LYS A 319 -2.05 4.75 5.52
CA LYS A 319 -1.46 3.98 6.64
C LYS A 319 -0.93 2.62 6.20
N ALA A 320 -1.74 1.88 5.44
CA ALA A 320 -1.37 0.57 4.92
C ALA A 320 -0.09 0.64 4.06
N THR A 321 -0.01 1.60 3.13
CA THR A 321 1.15 1.81 2.28
C THR A 321 2.41 2.11 3.10
N PHE A 322 2.29 2.98 4.11
CA PHE A 322 3.41 3.34 4.98
C PHE A 322 3.91 2.16 5.81
N LEU A 323 3.00 1.37 6.39
CA LEU A 323 3.36 0.20 7.20
C LEU A 323 4.00 -0.90 6.37
N THR A 324 3.49 -1.15 5.15
CA THR A 324 4.14 -2.06 4.19
C THR A 324 5.55 -1.57 3.83
N ALA A 325 5.68 -0.29 3.48
CA ALA A 325 6.98 0.32 3.13
C ALA A 325 7.96 0.28 4.30
N SER A 326 7.50 0.52 5.53
CA SER A 326 8.33 0.50 6.75
C SER A 326 8.83 -0.91 7.06
N LYS A 327 7.98 -1.93 6.88
CA LYS A 327 8.33 -3.33 7.16
C LYS A 327 9.32 -3.91 6.16
N ASN A 328 9.14 -3.60 4.88
CA ASN A 328 9.92 -4.17 3.78
C ASN A 328 10.85 -3.13 3.13
N TYR A 329 11.40 -2.18 3.90
CA TYR A 329 12.01 -0.97 3.33
C TYR A 329 13.11 -1.23 2.31
N GLU A 330 13.95 -2.25 2.48
CA GLU A 330 14.97 -2.59 1.49
C GLU A 330 14.40 -3.13 0.18
N GLU A 331 13.44 -4.06 0.26
CA GLU A 331 12.75 -4.61 -0.91
C GLU A 331 11.89 -3.53 -1.60
N PHE A 332 11.28 -2.67 -0.80
CA PHE A 332 10.54 -1.50 -1.25
C PHE A 332 11.43 -0.54 -2.06
N LEU A 333 12.64 -0.26 -1.57
CA LEU A 333 13.62 0.54 -2.31
C LEU A 333 14.08 -0.14 -3.60
N ALA A 334 14.26 -1.47 -3.59
CA ALA A 334 14.67 -2.23 -4.76
C ALA A 334 13.61 -2.21 -5.88
N ASN A 335 12.33 -2.19 -5.51
CA ASN A 335 11.21 -2.15 -6.47
C ASN A 335 10.94 -0.74 -7.05
N LEU A 336 11.67 0.28 -6.63
CA LEU A 336 11.57 1.66 -7.15
C LEU A 336 12.59 1.97 -8.27
N GLY A 337 13.57 1.09 -8.49
CA GLY A 337 14.61 1.22 -9.53
C GLY A 337 14.32 0.39 -10.78
#